data_AF-A0A1H6ERJ7-F1
#
_entry.id   AF-A0A1H6ERJ7-F1
#
_cell.length_a   1.000
_cell.length_b   1.000
_cell.length_c   1.000
_cell.angle_alpha   90.00
_cell.angle_beta   90.00
_cell.angle_gamma   90.00
#
_symmetry.space_group_name_H-M   'P 1'
#
loop_
_entity.id
_entity.type
_entity.pdbx_description
1 polymer ?
#
loop_
_entity_poly.entity_id
_entity_poly.type
_entity_poly.pdbx_seq_one_letter_code
_entity_poly.pdbx_strand_id
1 'polypeptide(L)' 'MDQLFTVPEAAGLLSTSVRFVRRLIAERRIEFVKVGRHVRIRESALIAFVVAGTVAPMTTFDATGRAA' A
#
# COMPACT_ATOMS: atom_id res chain seq x y z
N MET A 1 -2.80 -13.83 -14.77
CA MET A 1 -3.48 -14.09 -13.49
C MET A 1 -2.75 -13.30 -12.44
N ASP A 2 -3.46 -12.47 -11.68
CA ASP A 2 -2.88 -11.63 -10.64
C ASP A 2 -2.77 -12.44 -9.33
N GLN A 3 -1.61 -12.42 -8.67
CA GLN A 3 -1.39 -13.21 -7.47
C GLN A 3 -2.20 -12.65 -6.30
N LEU A 4 -2.80 -13.54 -5.51
CA LEU A 4 -3.65 -13.19 -4.38
C LEU A 4 -2.93 -13.50 -3.07
N PHE A 5 -2.64 -12.46 -2.31
CA PHE A 5 -2.00 -12.56 -1.01
C PHE A 5 -3.00 -12.58 0.15
N THR A 6 -2.65 -13.31 1.19
CA THR A 6 -3.32 -13.22 2.49
C THR A 6 -2.93 -11.92 3.21
N VAL A 7 -3.69 -11.55 4.25
CA VAL A 7 -3.37 -10.36 5.05
C VAL A 7 -1.97 -10.44 5.70
N PRO A 8 -1.55 -11.58 6.29
CA PRO A 8 -0.18 -11.74 6.78
C PRO A 8 0.90 -11.60 5.71
N GLU A 9 0.69 -12.19 4.53
CA GLU A 9 1.65 -12.09 3.41
C GLU A 9 1.79 -10.66 2.91
N ALA A 10 0.68 -9.95 2.72
CA ALA A 10 0.68 -8.54 2.34
C ALA A 10 1.40 -7.66 3.37
N ALA A 11 1.25 -7.96 4.66
CA ALA A 11 1.97 -7.28 5.72
C ALA A 11 3.48 -7.53 5.63
N GLY A 12 3.89 -8.77 5.33
CA GLY A 12 5.28 -9.13 5.06
C GLY A 12 5.87 -8.38 3.86
N LEU A 13 5.14 -8.30 2.74
CA LEU A 13 5.58 -7.58 1.54
C LEU A 13 5.79 -6.09 1.80
N LEU A 14 4.90 -5.46 2.56
CA LEU A 14 5.02 -4.05 2.93
C LEU A 14 5.99 -3.82 4.09
N SER A 15 6.53 -4.87 4.72
CA SER A 15 7.29 -4.79 5.98
C SER A 15 6.56 -4.00 7.07
N THR A 16 5.24 -4.16 7.14
CA THR A 16 4.36 -3.49 8.11
C THR A 16 3.63 -4.50 9.00
N SER A 17 2.85 -4.01 9.97
CA SER A 17 2.04 -4.88 10.83
C SER A 17 0.76 -5.37 10.14
N VAL A 18 0.29 -6.56 10.52
CA VAL A 18 -1.04 -7.07 10.12
C VAL A 18 -2.17 -6.09 10.48
N ARG A 19 -2.03 -5.35 11.59
CA ARG A 19 -2.99 -4.32 11.99
C ARG A 19 -3.08 -3.18 10.97
N PHE A 20 -1.94 -2.75 10.43
CA PHE A 20 -1.90 -1.74 9.38
C PHE A 20 -2.66 -2.20 8.13
N VAL A 21 -2.39 -3.42 7.65
CA VAL A 21 -3.10 -3.95 6.47
C VAL A 21 -4.61 -4.10 6.73
N ARG A 22 -5.01 -4.56 7.92
CA ARG A 22 -6.44 -4.60 8.30
C ARG A 22 -7.08 -3.22 8.31
N ARG A 23 -6.35 -2.20 8.75
CA ARG A 23 -6.80 -0.81 8.73
C ARG A 23 -6.97 -0.30 7.30
N LEU A 24 -6.03 -0.60 6.39
CA LEU A 24 -6.18 -0.26 4.97
C LEU A 24 -7.46 -0.87 4.36
N ILE A 25 -7.77 -2.12 4.70
CA ILE A 25 -8.99 -2.79 4.24
C ILE A 25 -10.25 -2.13 4.83
N ALA A 26 -10.25 -1.87 6.14
CA ALA A 26 -11.39 -1.26 6.83
C ALA A 26 -11.69 0.16 6.34
N GLU A 27 -10.64 0.96 6.10
CA GLU A 27 -10.73 2.31 5.54
C GLU A 27 -10.91 2.31 4.00
N ARG A 28 -10.93 1.13 3.36
CA ARG A 28 -11.00 0.94 1.90
C ARG A 28 -9.92 1.71 1.12
N ARG A 29 -8.72 1.80 1.68
CA ARG A 29 -7.54 2.44 1.06
C ARG A 29 -6.76 1.51 0.12
N ILE A 30 -7.15 0.24 0.07
CA ILE A 30 -6.58 -0.76 -0.84
C ILE A 30 -7.69 -1.64 -1.43
N GLU A 31 -7.55 -2.05 -2.68
CA GLU A 31 -8.43 -3.03 -3.28
C GLU A 31 -8.23 -4.42 -2.68
N PHE A 32 -9.33 -5.13 -2.45
CA PHE A 32 -9.32 -6.48 -1.94
C PHE A 32 -10.43 -7.31 -2.59
N VAL A 33 -10.20 -8.62 -2.63
CA VAL A 33 -11.16 -9.62 -3.12
C VAL A 33 -11.71 -10.38 -1.92
N LYS A 34 -13.03 -10.55 -1.89
CA LYS A 34 -13.72 -11.42 -0.92
C LYS A 34 -13.86 -12.81 -1.51
N VAL A 35 -13.31 -13.81 -0.82
CA VAL A 35 -13.46 -15.23 -1.15
C VAL A 35 -14.16 -15.89 0.03
N GLY A 36 -15.50 -15.81 0.03
CA GLY A 36 -16.33 -16.16 1.18
C GLY A 36 -15.95 -15.31 2.40
N ARG A 37 -15.60 -15.96 3.52
CA ARG A 37 -15.13 -15.27 4.73
C ARG A 37 -13.70 -14.72 4.62
N HIS A 38 -12.94 -15.17 3.63
CA HIS A 38 -11.53 -14.81 3.51
C HIS A 38 -11.36 -13.52 2.71
N VAL A 39 -10.38 -12.72 3.12
CA VAL A 39 -9.94 -11.54 2.36
C VAL A 39 -8.63 -11.90 1.67
N ARG A 40 -8.53 -11.52 0.40
CA ARG A 40 -7.34 -11.62 -0.44
C ARG A 40 -7.00 -10.26 -1.02
N ILE A 41 -5.72 -9.98 -1.19
CA ILE A 41 -5.23 -8.73 -1.75
C ILE A 41 -4.50 -9.06 -3.04
N ARG A 42 -4.81 -8.36 -4.12
CA ARG A 42 -4.11 -8.50 -5.39
C ARG A 42 -2.70 -7.95 -5.30
N GLU A 43 -1.75 -8.57 -5.99
CA GLU A 43 -0.38 -8.03 -6.11
C GLU A 43 -0.41 -6.62 -6.71
N SER A 44 -1.18 -6.45 -7.79
CA SER A 44 -1.35 -5.15 -8.44
C SER A 44 -1.89 -4.07 -7.50
N ALA A 45 -2.78 -4.43 -6.56
CA ALA A 45 -3.33 -3.50 -5.58
C ALA A 45 -2.29 -3.06 -4.54
N LEU A 46 -1.37 -3.96 -4.13
CA LEU A 46 -0.26 -3.61 -3.26
C LEU A 46 0.73 -2.67 -3.97
N ILE A 47 1.08 -3.00 -5.22
CA ILE A 47 1.97 -2.16 -6.04
C ILE A 47 1.35 -0.77 -6.24
N ALA A 48 0.07 -0.70 -6.61
CA ALA A 48 -0.63 0.57 -6.79
C ALA A 48 -0.66 1.40 -5.49
N PHE A 49 -0.86 0.75 -4.34
CA PHE A 49 -0.81 1.41 -3.04
C PHE A 49 0.58 2.00 -2.75
N VAL A 50 1.65 1.25 -3.01
CA VAL A 50 3.03 1.73 -2.83
C VAL A 50 3.32 2.90 -3.77
N VAL A 51 2.98 2.78 -5.05
CA VAL A 51 3.19 3.84 -6.04
C VAL A 51 2.44 5.10 -5.64
N ALA A 52 1.17 4.99 -5.23
CA ALA A 52 0.38 6.14 -4.78
C ALA A 52 0.93 6.79 -3.49
N GLY A 53 1.61 6.02 -2.63
CA GLY A 53 2.27 6.51 -1.42
C GLY A 53 3.73 6.91 -1.60
N THR A 54 4.29 6.79 -2.82
CA THR A 54 5.70 7.10 -3.08
C THR A 54 5.87 8.60 -3.16
N VAL A 55 6.70 9.16 -2.28
CA VAL A 55 7.07 10.59 -2.29
C VAL A 55 8.36 10.75 -3.08
N ALA A 56 8.36 11.66 -4.06
CA ALA A 56 9.55 11.97 -4.83
C ALA A 56 10.66 12.54 -3.93
N PRO A 57 11.92 12.16 -4.15
CA PRO A 57 13.03 12.73 -3.40
C PRO A 57 13.11 14.24 -3.66
N MET A 58 13.36 15.02 -2.60
CA MET A 58 13.66 16.44 -2.75
C MET A 58 15.01 16.63 -3.43
N THR A 59 15.04 17.47 -4.47
CA THR A 59 16.28 17.87 -5.12
C THR A 59 16.86 19.10 -4.43
N THR A 60 18.17 19.34 -4.60
CA THR A 60 18.84 20.52 -4.04
C THR A 60 18.22 21.84 -4.52
N PHE A 61 17.61 21.84 -5.71
CA PHE A 61 16.86 22.99 -6.25
C PHE A 61 15.58 23.28 -5.46
N ASP A 62 14.90 22.26 -4.92
CA ASP A 62 13.67 22.43 -4.13
C ASP A 62 13.94 23.09 -2.77
N ALA A 63 15.15 22.92 -2.23
CA ALA A 63 15.53 23.41 -0.90
C ALA A 63 15.77 24.93 -0.84
N THR A 64 16.13 25.58 -1.95
CA THR A 64 16.46 27.02 -1.99
C THR A 64 15.23 27.91 -2.29
N GLY A 65 14.12 27.32 -2.73
CA GLY A 65 12.96 28.06 -3.27
C GLY A 65 11.96 28.65 -2.26
N ARG A 66 12.25 28.72 -0.96
CA ARG A 66 11.29 29.25 0.03
C ARG A 66 11.90 30.37 0.89
N ALA A 67 12.12 31.50 0.25
CA ALA A 67 12.28 32.80 0.89
C ALA A 67 11.60 33.85 0.00
N ALA A 68 10.31 34.06 0.21
CA ALA A 68 9.53 35.20 -0.28
C ALA A 68 8.48 35.54 0.77
#